data_AF-A0A1W2FFV3-F1
#
_entry.id   AF-A0A1W2FFV3-F1
#
_cell.length_a   1.000
_cell.length_b   1.000
_cell.length_c   1.000
_cell.angle_alpha   90.00
_cell.angle_beta   90.00
_cell.angle_gamma   90.00
#
_symmetry.space_group_name_H-M   'P 1'
#
loop_
_entity.id
_entity.type
_entity.pdbx_description
1 polymer ?
#
loop_
_entity_poly.entity_id
_entity_poly.type
_entity_poly.pdbx_seq_one_letter_code
_entity_poly.pdbx_strand_id
1 'polypeptide(L)'
;MSLARIELRKQWSRATRVTALLVVVGLSVTATLHFGHNPSGAGTSASINAFEIHDAAVPVASEYRYERLARPARTVVRDEAGAVVATFTDGARTVVLTGHSRTFQEPRTTRATVTSNAWVRLIPHEWREGEEATAWFRPWLDSALSDRSPDVLGVTMEYLDGAPSGTNEKNVRFRGDASSGPSEADDRTASAAADFYEYLGLRWTFPDGVHRKPAEGTYGAVDCSGFLRLVYGYRLGYPLLGSNTRGTGLPRSAHAMYELGSGVPIIPDGGGRAQAYNLLQPGDLVFFDLDQEGGRQIDFAGIYLGMDSGHHHRFISSRSAADGPTFGDFGGASLLDGGGRFSKGFRAAKRI
;
A
#
# COMPACT_ATOMS: atom_id res chain seq x y z
N MET A 1 -32.67 52.31 -29.48
CA MET A 1 -33.38 51.60 -28.39
C MET A 1 -32.39 51.45 -27.26
N SER A 2 -32.51 52.30 -26.24
CA SER A 2 -31.51 52.53 -25.21
C SER A 2 -32.20 52.74 -23.87
N LEU A 3 -31.52 52.28 -22.81
CA LEU A 3 -31.62 52.62 -21.40
C LEU A 3 -32.71 52.02 -20.51
N ALA A 4 -32.19 51.57 -19.36
CA ALA A 4 -32.71 51.62 -17.99
C ALA A 4 -33.49 50.40 -17.48
N ARG A 5 -32.84 49.68 -16.54
CA ARG A 5 -33.47 49.45 -15.24
C ARG A 5 -32.45 49.58 -14.10
N ILE A 6 -32.88 50.38 -13.15
CA ILE A 6 -32.20 50.94 -11.99
C ILE A 6 -32.22 49.93 -10.85
N GLU A 7 -31.07 49.71 -10.21
CA GLU A 7 -31.01 49.20 -8.84
C GLU A 7 -31.49 50.28 -7.85
N LEU A 8 -32.35 49.90 -6.92
CA LEU A 8 -32.56 50.63 -5.67
C LEU A 8 -32.60 49.63 -4.51
N ARG A 9 -31.44 49.50 -3.85
CA ARG A 9 -31.28 48.94 -2.51
C ARG A 9 -32.07 49.78 -1.49
N LYS A 10 -32.82 49.12 -0.61
CA LYS A 10 -33.30 49.71 0.65
C LYS A 10 -32.72 48.94 1.84
N GLN A 11 -31.76 49.58 2.50
CA GLN A 11 -31.12 49.17 3.76
C GLN A 11 -32.14 49.08 4.90
N TRP A 12 -32.16 47.98 5.64
CA TRP A 12 -32.65 47.96 7.02
C TRP A 12 -31.59 47.33 7.95
N SER A 13 -31.60 47.84 9.18
CA SER A 13 -30.47 48.17 10.04
C SER A 13 -29.97 47.06 10.98
N ARG A 14 -28.74 47.26 11.46
CA ARG A 14 -27.92 46.45 12.39
C ARG A 14 -28.50 46.23 13.81
N ALA A 15 -29.82 46.27 14.00
CA ALA A 15 -30.48 46.30 15.31
C ALA A 15 -31.19 44.98 15.72
N THR A 16 -30.81 43.85 15.14
CA THR A 16 -31.27 42.51 15.59
C THR A 16 -30.11 41.58 15.93
N ARG A 17 -28.94 42.15 16.23
CA ARG A 17 -27.85 41.49 16.94
C ARG A 17 -27.89 42.01 18.38
N VAL A 18 -27.79 41.10 19.35
CA VAL A 18 -27.74 41.35 20.80
C VAL A 18 -29.10 41.44 21.50
N THR A 19 -29.83 40.32 21.57
CA THR A 19 -30.59 39.96 22.78
C THR A 19 -30.73 38.44 22.90
N ALA A 20 -29.59 37.76 22.96
CA ALA A 20 -29.42 36.44 23.58
C ALA A 20 -27.94 36.29 23.95
N LEU A 21 -27.48 37.22 24.78
CA LEU A 21 -26.22 37.14 25.52
C LEU A 21 -26.61 36.71 26.95
N LEU A 22 -25.82 35.80 27.54
CA LEU A 22 -25.70 35.55 28.98
C LEU A 22 -26.68 34.55 29.63
N VAL A 23 -26.36 33.26 29.48
CA VAL A 23 -25.91 32.50 30.66
C VAL A 23 -24.46 32.10 30.42
N VAL A 24 -23.66 32.37 31.45
CA VAL A 24 -22.21 32.47 31.52
C VAL A 24 -21.58 31.11 31.86
N VAL A 25 -20.45 30.83 31.20
CA VAL A 25 -19.27 30.07 31.65
C VAL A 25 -19.49 28.85 32.54
N GLY A 26 -19.24 27.67 31.96
CA GLY A 26 -19.11 26.42 32.68
C GLY A 26 -18.44 25.33 31.83
N LEU A 27 -17.11 25.43 31.70
CA LEU A 27 -16.14 24.33 31.70
C LEU A 27 -16.28 23.11 30.74
N SER A 28 -15.16 22.89 30.03
CA SER A 28 -14.52 21.58 29.79
C SER A 28 -14.80 20.83 28.48
N VAL A 29 -13.77 20.85 27.62
CA VAL A 29 -13.11 19.69 27.00
C VAL A 29 -13.89 18.38 27.11
N THR A 30 -14.37 17.87 25.98
CA THR A 30 -14.08 16.49 25.54
C THR A 30 -14.53 16.28 24.10
N ALA A 31 -13.55 15.97 23.25
CA ALA A 31 -13.79 15.38 21.95
C ALA A 31 -14.45 14.01 22.14
N THR A 32 -15.55 13.76 21.43
CA THR A 32 -16.04 12.41 21.16
C THR A 32 -16.64 12.40 19.76
N LEU A 33 -15.89 11.80 18.84
CA LEU A 33 -16.39 11.37 17.53
C LEU A 33 -17.44 10.29 17.78
N HIS A 34 -18.69 10.57 17.45
CA HIS A 34 -19.76 9.58 17.46
C HIS A 34 -20.22 9.34 16.02
N PHE A 35 -19.79 8.22 15.44
CA PHE A 35 -20.45 7.63 14.28
C PHE A 35 -21.81 7.09 14.73
N GLY A 36 -22.88 7.77 14.32
CA GLY A 36 -24.27 7.33 14.49
C GLY A 36 -24.88 6.96 13.15
N HIS A 37 -25.30 5.70 13.05
CA HIS A 37 -26.13 5.13 11.98
C HIS A 37 -27.39 5.97 11.67
N ASN A 38 -27.84 5.94 10.41
CA ASN A 38 -29.20 5.48 10.07
C ASN A 38 -29.38 5.23 8.56
N PRO A 39 -30.38 4.42 8.15
CA PRO A 39 -30.31 3.54 7.00
C PRO A 39 -31.29 3.89 5.86
N SER A 40 -31.19 3.10 4.78
CA SER A 40 -32.19 2.82 3.74
C SER A 40 -32.08 3.61 2.44
N GLY A 41 -31.77 2.87 1.37
CA GLY A 41 -31.84 3.29 -0.02
C GLY A 41 -31.40 2.14 -0.92
N ALA A 42 -32.33 1.24 -1.23
CA ALA A 42 -32.11 0.10 -2.10
C ALA A 42 -31.66 0.56 -3.50
N GLY A 43 -30.46 0.14 -3.86
CA GLY A 43 -29.90 0.16 -5.21
C GLY A 43 -28.77 -0.84 -5.20
N THR A 44 -29.04 -2.05 -5.69
CA THR A 44 -28.09 -3.16 -5.75
C THR A 44 -27.05 -2.86 -6.83
N SER A 45 -26.13 -1.93 -6.54
CA SER A 45 -24.81 -1.93 -7.15
C SER A 45 -24.00 -2.92 -6.35
N ALA A 46 -23.76 -4.11 -6.90
CA ALA A 46 -22.78 -5.02 -6.35
C ALA A 46 -21.44 -4.27 -6.30
N SER A 47 -21.06 -3.81 -5.11
CA SER A 47 -19.70 -3.38 -4.85
C SER A 47 -18.83 -4.59 -5.12
N ILE A 48 -18.06 -4.57 -6.20
CA ILE A 48 -17.02 -5.55 -6.44
C ILE A 48 -15.94 -5.23 -5.40
N ASN A 49 -16.13 -5.71 -4.18
CA ASN A 49 -15.08 -5.65 -3.19
C ASN A 49 -14.00 -6.59 -3.70
N ALA A 50 -12.81 -6.04 -3.97
CA ALA A 50 -11.67 -6.82 -4.47
C ALA A 50 -11.21 -7.91 -3.47
N PHE A 51 -11.79 -7.92 -2.27
CA PHE A 51 -11.63 -8.99 -1.29
C PHE A 51 -12.87 -9.17 -0.41
N GLU A 52 -13.02 -10.38 0.13
CA GLU A 52 -14.00 -10.74 1.15
C GLU A 52 -13.30 -11.06 2.47
N ILE A 53 -13.94 -10.75 3.61
CA ILE A 53 -13.42 -11.06 4.95
C ILE A 53 -14.15 -12.30 5.48
N HIS A 54 -13.39 -13.29 5.95
CA HIS A 54 -13.86 -14.55 6.52
C HIS A 54 -13.36 -14.72 7.97
N ASP A 55 -14.18 -15.41 8.80
CA ASP A 55 -13.94 -15.78 10.20
C ASP A 55 -13.91 -14.68 11.28
N ALA A 56 -14.01 -15.13 12.54
CA ALA A 56 -13.96 -14.32 13.75
C ALA A 56 -12.53 -13.81 14.03
N ALA A 57 -12.45 -12.65 14.68
CA ALA A 57 -11.18 -11.96 14.96
C ALA A 57 -10.27 -12.78 15.88
N VAL A 58 -8.95 -12.62 15.73
CA VAL A 58 -8.02 -12.92 16.83
C VAL A 58 -8.26 -11.87 17.94
N PRO A 59 -8.67 -12.27 19.16
CA PRO A 59 -8.88 -11.33 20.24
C PRO A 59 -7.56 -10.68 20.67
N VAL A 60 -7.62 -9.43 21.14
CA VAL A 60 -6.48 -8.82 21.85
C VAL A 60 -6.27 -9.59 23.16
N ALA A 61 -5.08 -10.17 23.35
CA ALA A 61 -4.78 -10.95 24.55
C ALA A 61 -4.37 -10.05 25.72
N SER A 62 -4.62 -10.49 26.95
CA SER A 62 -4.14 -9.80 28.16
C SER A 62 -2.61 -9.74 28.21
N GLU A 63 -1.96 -10.84 27.86
CA GLU A 63 -0.51 -10.95 27.83
C GLU A 63 0.01 -11.50 26.50
N TYR A 64 1.24 -11.12 26.14
CA TYR A 64 1.96 -11.66 24.99
C TYR A 64 3.31 -12.24 25.42
N ARG A 65 3.73 -13.30 24.74
CA ARG A 65 5.09 -13.84 24.80
C ARG A 65 5.87 -13.43 23.55
N TYR A 66 7.14 -13.09 23.75
CA TYR A 66 8.04 -12.66 22.69
C TYR A 66 9.12 -13.71 22.46
N GLU A 67 9.17 -14.24 21.25
CA GLU A 67 10.14 -15.26 20.83
C GLU A 67 11.10 -14.67 19.80
N ARG A 68 12.41 -14.78 20.06
CA ARG A 68 13.44 -14.37 19.11
C ARG A 68 13.80 -15.52 18.19
N LEU A 69 13.68 -15.29 16.90
CA LEU A 69 14.07 -16.24 15.85
C LEU A 69 15.14 -15.63 14.95
N ALA A 70 15.97 -16.50 14.37
CA ALA A 70 17.01 -16.11 13.42
C ALA A 70 16.61 -16.45 11.97
N ARG A 71 17.31 -15.85 11.01
CA ARG A 71 17.18 -16.07 9.55
C ARG A 71 15.75 -15.84 9.00
N PRO A 72 15.31 -14.58 8.85
CA PRO A 72 15.96 -13.36 9.35
C PRO A 72 15.78 -13.20 10.87
N ALA A 73 16.61 -12.37 11.48
CA ALA A 73 16.45 -11.97 12.89
C ALA A 73 15.08 -11.28 13.06
N ARG A 74 14.26 -11.77 13.99
CA ARG A 74 12.87 -11.32 14.14
C ARG A 74 12.29 -11.64 15.51
N THR A 75 11.34 -10.82 15.95
CA THR A 75 10.52 -11.06 17.14
C THR A 75 9.17 -11.61 16.67
N VAL A 76 8.84 -12.82 17.13
CA VAL A 76 7.52 -13.43 16.96
C VAL A 76 6.74 -13.20 18.25
N VAL A 77 5.56 -12.59 18.12
CA VAL A 77 4.66 -12.35 19.23
C VAL A 77 3.62 -13.45 19.25
N ARG A 78 3.42 -14.06 20.43
CA ARG A 78 2.44 -15.11 20.65
C ARG A 78 1.45 -14.72 21.73
N ASP A 79 0.20 -15.10 21.56
CA ASP A 79 -0.81 -15.01 22.61
C ASP A 79 -0.61 -16.09 23.70
N GLU A 80 -1.50 -16.08 24.68
CA GLU A 80 -1.51 -17.03 25.79
C GLU A 80 -1.62 -18.48 25.30
N ALA A 81 -2.45 -18.72 24.28
CA ALA A 81 -2.65 -20.02 23.63
C ALA A 81 -1.46 -20.48 22.77
N GLY A 82 -0.48 -19.59 22.53
CA GLY A 82 0.71 -19.87 21.74
C GLY A 82 0.57 -19.59 20.24
N ALA A 83 -0.58 -19.07 19.80
CA ALA A 83 -0.79 -18.66 18.42
C ALA A 83 0.06 -17.42 18.10
N VAL A 84 0.65 -17.40 16.90
CA VAL A 84 1.40 -16.23 16.44
C VAL A 84 0.42 -15.12 16.08
N VAL A 85 0.57 -13.95 16.72
CA VAL A 85 -0.27 -12.77 16.47
C VAL A 85 0.46 -11.70 15.67
N ALA A 86 1.80 -11.67 15.72
CA ALA A 86 2.61 -10.73 14.97
C ALA A 86 4.03 -11.24 14.73
N THR A 87 4.66 -10.80 13.65
CA THR A 87 6.09 -11.00 13.35
C THR A 87 6.73 -9.69 12.93
N PHE A 88 7.77 -9.30 13.66
CA PHE A 88 8.56 -8.10 13.45
C PHE A 88 9.97 -8.50 13.02
N THR A 89 10.41 -8.05 11.85
CA THR A 89 11.75 -8.39 11.35
C THR A 89 12.70 -7.24 11.62
N ASP A 90 13.85 -7.53 12.23
CA ASP A 90 14.84 -6.51 12.54
C ASP A 90 15.24 -5.76 11.27
N GLY A 91 15.36 -4.43 11.35
CA GLY A 91 15.69 -3.57 10.22
C GLY A 91 14.53 -3.31 9.24
N ALA A 92 13.35 -3.87 9.47
CA ALA A 92 12.14 -3.62 8.68
C ALA A 92 11.10 -2.81 9.46
N ARG A 93 10.25 -2.09 8.73
CA ARG A 93 9.07 -1.38 9.27
C ARG A 93 7.77 -2.10 8.98
N THR A 94 7.76 -3.01 8.01
CA THR A 94 6.64 -3.88 7.72
C THR A 94 6.54 -4.97 8.79
N VAL A 95 5.34 -5.08 9.35
CA VAL A 95 5.00 -6.05 10.39
C VAL A 95 3.84 -6.88 9.87
N VAL A 96 3.98 -8.20 9.96
CA VAL A 96 2.92 -9.13 9.60
C VAL A 96 2.16 -9.51 10.86
N LEU A 97 0.88 -9.17 10.90
CA LEU A 97 -0.07 -9.51 11.95
C LEU A 97 -0.95 -10.67 11.48
N THR A 98 -1.36 -11.51 12.42
CA THR A 98 -2.42 -12.50 12.18
C THR A 98 -3.75 -11.84 12.48
N GLY A 99 -4.60 -11.68 11.46
CA GLY A 99 -5.92 -11.07 11.59
C GLY A 99 -7.00 -11.92 10.93
N HIS A 100 -8.09 -11.27 10.53
CA HIS A 100 -9.17 -11.95 9.81
C HIS A 100 -8.68 -12.52 8.48
N SER A 101 -9.17 -13.71 8.12
CA SER A 101 -8.91 -14.28 6.82
C SER A 101 -9.57 -13.44 5.73
N ARG A 102 -8.90 -13.28 4.60
CA ARG A 102 -9.40 -12.55 3.44
C ARG A 102 -9.07 -13.27 2.15
N THR A 103 -9.99 -13.26 1.19
CA THR A 103 -9.76 -13.81 -0.14
C THR A 103 -9.74 -12.70 -1.17
N PHE A 104 -8.61 -12.56 -1.87
CA PHE A 104 -8.37 -11.61 -2.96
C PHE A 104 -8.66 -12.27 -4.31
N GLN A 105 -9.36 -11.55 -5.20
CA GLN A 105 -9.76 -12.06 -6.52
C GLN A 105 -9.53 -11.02 -7.63
N GLU A 106 -9.09 -11.48 -8.79
CA GLU A 106 -8.94 -10.68 -10.02
C GLU A 106 -9.46 -11.48 -11.24
N PRO A 107 -10.78 -11.75 -11.33
CA PRO A 107 -11.35 -12.70 -12.28
C PRO A 107 -11.07 -12.38 -13.76
N ARG A 108 -10.77 -11.11 -14.08
CA ARG A 108 -10.46 -10.66 -15.44
C ARG A 108 -9.19 -11.29 -15.98
N THR A 109 -8.17 -11.48 -15.14
CA THR A 109 -6.82 -11.85 -15.58
C THR A 109 -6.36 -13.19 -15.01
N THR A 110 -7.04 -13.76 -14.01
CA THR A 110 -6.79 -15.10 -13.50
C THR A 110 -8.02 -15.71 -12.82
N ARG A 111 -8.02 -17.05 -12.70
CA ARG A 111 -8.96 -17.79 -11.82
C ARG A 111 -8.36 -18.09 -10.45
N ALA A 112 -7.07 -17.83 -10.26
CA ALA A 112 -6.43 -18.02 -8.98
C ALA A 112 -6.94 -16.99 -7.97
N THR A 113 -7.12 -17.43 -6.73
CA THR A 113 -7.45 -16.55 -5.60
C THR A 113 -6.33 -16.61 -4.59
N VAL A 114 -6.12 -15.55 -3.82
CA VAL A 114 -5.17 -15.54 -2.70
C VAL A 114 -5.97 -15.43 -1.41
N THR A 115 -5.94 -16.47 -0.58
CA THR A 115 -6.58 -16.45 0.74
C THR A 115 -5.51 -16.29 1.81
N SER A 116 -5.62 -15.25 2.64
CA SER A 116 -4.61 -14.89 3.62
C SER A 116 -5.23 -14.27 4.87
N ASN A 117 -4.73 -14.68 6.04
CA ASN A 117 -4.97 -14.02 7.31
C ASN A 117 -3.83 -13.07 7.71
N ALA A 118 -2.87 -12.85 6.81
CA ALA A 118 -1.81 -11.87 7.01
C ALA A 118 -2.35 -10.45 6.85
N TRP A 119 -2.04 -9.60 7.81
CA TRP A 119 -2.30 -8.17 7.79
C TRP A 119 -0.97 -7.43 7.94
N VAL A 120 -0.59 -6.64 6.94
CA VAL A 120 0.74 -6.02 6.88
C VAL A 120 0.65 -4.53 7.18
N ARG A 121 1.24 -4.12 8.30
CA ARG A 121 1.22 -2.74 8.81
C ARG A 121 2.62 -2.16 8.86
N LEU A 122 2.72 -0.82 8.96
CA LEU A 122 3.98 -0.12 9.16
C LEU A 122 4.13 0.34 10.62
N ILE A 123 5.29 0.06 11.21
CA ILE A 123 5.74 0.69 12.46
C ILE A 123 6.45 2.03 12.17
N PRO A 124 6.59 2.92 13.18
CA PRO A 124 7.14 4.26 12.98
C PRO A 124 8.62 4.29 12.55
N HIS A 125 9.40 3.32 13.02
CA HIS A 125 10.84 3.16 12.75
C HIS A 125 11.18 1.69 12.53
N GLU A 126 12.37 1.42 12.00
CA GLU A 126 12.85 0.05 11.79
C GLU A 126 12.87 -0.74 13.11
N TRP A 127 12.35 -1.97 13.09
CA TRP A 127 12.34 -2.84 14.26
C TRP A 127 13.76 -3.19 14.71
N ARG A 128 13.95 -3.32 16.02
CA ARG A 128 15.19 -3.75 16.64
C ARG A 128 14.87 -4.71 17.77
N GLU A 129 15.79 -5.61 18.07
CA GLU A 129 15.69 -6.46 19.25
C GLU A 129 15.51 -5.61 20.52
N GLY A 130 14.55 -5.99 21.36
CA GLY A 130 14.21 -5.29 22.60
C GLY A 130 13.19 -4.15 22.42
N GLU A 131 12.76 -3.81 21.19
CA GLU A 131 11.70 -2.83 20.96
C GLU A 131 10.38 -3.25 21.62
N GLU A 132 10.15 -4.56 21.83
CA GLU A 132 8.97 -5.07 22.55
C GLU A 132 8.86 -4.59 24.00
N ALA A 133 9.97 -4.16 24.61
CA ALA A 133 10.02 -3.65 25.99
C ALA A 133 9.79 -2.12 26.07
N THR A 134 9.66 -1.44 24.93
CA THR A 134 9.47 0.01 24.90
C THR A 134 8.01 0.40 25.16
N ALA A 135 7.80 1.61 25.67
CA ALA A 135 6.46 2.09 26.04
C ALA A 135 5.50 2.27 24.84
N TRP A 136 6.03 2.45 23.62
CA TRP A 136 5.20 2.65 22.42
C TRP A 136 4.63 1.34 21.88
N PHE A 137 5.35 0.23 22.10
CA PHE A 137 5.11 -1.03 21.41
C PHE A 137 3.75 -1.64 21.74
N ARG A 138 3.44 -1.83 23.03
CA ARG A 138 2.20 -2.48 23.45
C ARG A 138 0.94 -1.72 22.98
N PRO A 139 0.83 -0.39 23.19
CA PRO A 139 -0.28 0.39 22.63
C PRO A 139 -0.39 0.30 21.10
N TRP A 140 0.75 0.30 20.39
CA TRP A 140 0.75 0.15 18.93
C TRP A 140 0.24 -1.22 18.50
N LEU A 141 0.70 -2.30 19.13
CA LEU A 141 0.31 -3.67 18.77
C LEU A 141 -1.19 -3.90 18.98
N ASP A 142 -1.73 -3.47 20.12
CA ASP A 142 -3.17 -3.60 20.41
C ASP A 142 -4.02 -2.80 19.42
N SER A 143 -3.59 -1.58 19.09
CA SER A 143 -4.23 -0.78 18.04
C SER A 143 -4.16 -1.48 16.69
N ALA A 144 -3.01 -2.04 16.31
CA ALA A 144 -2.80 -2.65 15.01
C ALA A 144 -3.60 -3.95 14.83
N LEU A 145 -3.76 -4.75 15.88
CA LEU A 145 -4.60 -5.96 15.88
C LEU A 145 -6.10 -5.65 15.81
N SER A 146 -6.51 -4.51 16.37
CA SER A 146 -7.91 -4.04 16.31
C SER A 146 -8.23 -3.24 15.04
N ASP A 147 -7.23 -2.73 14.31
CA ASP A 147 -7.43 -1.92 13.11
C ASP A 147 -7.99 -2.73 11.93
N ARG A 148 -9.14 -2.28 11.43
CA ARG A 148 -9.87 -2.86 10.29
C ARG A 148 -9.67 -2.08 8.98
N SER A 149 -8.94 -0.97 9.00
CA SER A 149 -8.59 -0.21 7.80
C SER A 149 -7.78 -1.08 6.83
N PRO A 150 -7.78 -0.81 5.51
CA PRO A 150 -6.94 -1.55 4.57
C PRO A 150 -5.46 -1.50 4.96
N ASP A 151 -4.82 -2.67 5.03
CA ASP A 151 -3.38 -2.86 5.23
C ASP A 151 -2.66 -2.86 3.87
N VAL A 152 -1.34 -3.17 3.80
CA VAL A 152 -0.62 -3.21 2.50
C VAL A 152 -1.35 -4.06 1.46
N LEU A 153 -1.82 -5.25 1.83
CA LEU A 153 -2.50 -6.13 0.89
C LEU A 153 -3.85 -5.55 0.47
N GLY A 154 -4.65 -5.04 1.40
CA GLY A 154 -5.92 -4.39 1.10
C GLY A 154 -5.77 -3.16 0.20
N VAL A 155 -4.82 -2.26 0.51
CA VAL A 155 -4.52 -1.06 -0.27
C VAL A 155 -4.06 -1.41 -1.69
N THR A 156 -3.25 -2.45 -1.84
CA THR A 156 -2.80 -2.94 -3.15
C THR A 156 -3.98 -3.24 -4.07
N MET A 157 -5.04 -3.87 -3.54
CA MET A 157 -6.20 -4.25 -4.35
C MET A 157 -7.08 -3.08 -4.80
N GLU A 158 -6.93 -1.90 -4.19
CA GLU A 158 -7.70 -0.71 -4.55
C GLU A 158 -7.26 -0.06 -5.86
N TYR A 159 -6.29 -0.64 -6.57
CA TYR A 159 -5.74 -0.16 -7.84
C TYR A 159 -5.84 -1.16 -8.98
N LEU A 160 -6.50 -2.29 -8.75
CA LEU A 160 -6.79 -3.25 -9.82
C LEU A 160 -7.73 -2.61 -10.86
N ASP A 161 -7.74 -3.21 -12.05
CA ASP A 161 -8.69 -2.87 -13.11
C ASP A 161 -10.14 -2.85 -12.59
N GLY A 162 -10.86 -1.77 -12.92
CA GLY A 162 -12.22 -1.55 -12.45
C GLY A 162 -12.37 -1.19 -10.96
N ALA A 163 -11.27 -1.04 -10.20
CA ALA A 163 -11.37 -0.70 -8.78
C ALA A 163 -12.07 0.66 -8.58
N PRO A 164 -12.98 0.76 -7.58
CA PRO A 164 -13.78 1.95 -7.37
C PRO A 164 -12.91 3.15 -7.02
N SER A 165 -13.13 4.26 -7.73
CA SER A 165 -12.40 5.49 -7.48
C SER A 165 -12.81 6.13 -6.15
N GLY A 166 -11.85 6.75 -5.46
CA GLY A 166 -12.09 7.50 -4.24
C GLY A 166 -11.27 8.78 -4.22
N THR A 167 -11.88 9.87 -3.77
CA THR A 167 -11.23 11.18 -3.61
C THR A 167 -11.14 11.57 -2.14
N ASN A 168 -10.08 12.28 -1.76
CA ASN A 168 -9.97 12.87 -0.44
C ASN A 168 -10.71 14.23 -0.38
N GLU A 169 -10.69 14.88 0.78
CA GLU A 169 -11.32 16.19 1.02
C GLU A 169 -10.81 17.32 0.09
N LYS A 170 -9.65 17.13 -0.54
CA LYS A 170 -9.05 18.06 -1.50
C LYS A 170 -9.37 17.70 -2.96
N ASN A 171 -10.32 16.79 -3.19
CA ASN A 171 -10.69 16.23 -4.50
C ASN A 171 -9.54 15.52 -5.23
N VAL A 172 -8.54 15.04 -4.50
CA VAL A 172 -7.46 14.22 -5.08
C VAL A 172 -7.92 12.77 -5.11
N ARG A 173 -7.92 12.17 -6.30
CA ARG A 173 -8.11 10.72 -6.47
C ARG A 173 -6.96 10.00 -5.80
N PHE A 174 -7.24 9.29 -4.72
CA PHE A 174 -6.21 8.56 -3.95
C PHE A 174 -6.34 7.03 -4.10
N ARG A 175 -7.40 6.54 -4.75
CA ARG A 175 -7.62 5.13 -5.06
C ARG A 175 -8.50 4.94 -6.29
N GLY A 176 -8.53 3.72 -6.80
CA GLY A 176 -9.25 3.27 -7.99
C GLY A 176 -8.31 2.82 -9.10
N ASP A 177 -8.90 2.28 -10.17
CA ASP A 177 -8.23 1.74 -11.36
C ASP A 177 -6.97 2.52 -11.81
N ALA A 178 -5.82 1.85 -11.85
CA ALA A 178 -4.57 2.46 -12.28
C ALA A 178 -4.11 1.86 -13.60
N SER A 179 -3.76 2.71 -14.57
CA SER A 179 -3.14 2.28 -15.82
C SER A 179 -1.62 2.10 -15.66
N SER A 180 -0.99 1.39 -16.59
CA SER A 180 0.47 1.32 -16.67
C SER A 180 1.12 2.60 -17.23
N GLY A 181 0.30 3.48 -17.82
CA GLY A 181 0.74 4.71 -18.50
C GLY A 181 1.01 4.49 -19.99
N PRO A 182 1.30 5.58 -20.72
CA PRO A 182 1.54 5.50 -22.16
C PRO A 182 2.73 4.58 -22.47
N SER A 183 2.49 3.55 -23.27
CA SER A 183 3.56 2.80 -23.92
C SER A 183 4.02 3.62 -25.13
N GLU A 184 5.12 4.37 -25.02
CA GLU A 184 5.74 4.84 -26.26
C GLU A 184 6.25 3.62 -27.02
N ALA A 185 5.82 3.50 -28.28
CA ALA A 185 6.03 2.33 -29.12
C ALA A 185 7.50 2.07 -29.49
N ASP A 186 8.44 2.88 -29.00
CA ASP A 186 9.86 2.78 -29.39
C ASP A 186 10.86 3.13 -28.29
N ASP A 187 10.43 3.27 -27.04
CA ASP A 187 11.38 3.47 -25.93
C ASP A 187 11.09 2.48 -24.81
N ARG A 188 11.97 1.46 -24.70
CA ARG A 188 11.96 0.45 -23.63
C ARG A 188 12.09 1.06 -22.22
N THR A 189 12.20 2.39 -22.13
CA THR A 189 12.26 3.20 -20.92
C THR A 189 10.94 3.90 -20.55
N ALA A 190 9.94 4.01 -21.45
CA ALA A 190 8.72 4.80 -21.23
C ALA A 190 7.75 4.18 -20.19
N SER A 191 7.71 2.85 -20.08
CA SER A 191 6.93 2.17 -19.02
C SER A 191 7.55 2.31 -17.61
N ALA A 192 8.66 3.04 -17.47
CA ALA A 192 9.37 3.27 -16.21
C ALA A 192 9.29 4.74 -15.71
N ALA A 193 8.33 5.51 -16.21
CA ALA A 193 8.23 6.94 -15.87
C ALA A 193 7.16 7.26 -14.81
N ALA A 194 6.03 6.53 -14.76
CA ALA A 194 4.91 6.90 -13.90
C ALA A 194 5.11 6.47 -12.43
N ASP A 195 5.29 7.45 -11.54
CA ASP A 195 5.34 7.30 -10.08
C ASP A 195 3.95 7.56 -9.46
N PHE A 196 3.85 7.50 -8.13
CA PHE A 196 2.61 7.77 -7.41
C PHE A 196 2.04 9.18 -7.68
N TYR A 197 2.89 10.18 -7.93
CA TYR A 197 2.42 11.56 -8.11
C TYR A 197 1.80 11.77 -9.50
N GLU A 198 2.20 11.00 -10.53
CA GLU A 198 1.50 10.89 -11.80
C GLU A 198 0.07 10.37 -11.61
N TYR A 199 -0.09 9.25 -10.89
CA TYR A 199 -1.42 8.68 -10.59
C TYR A 199 -2.35 9.69 -9.93
N LEU A 200 -1.84 10.42 -8.94
CA LEU A 200 -2.60 11.42 -8.19
C LEU A 200 -2.88 12.70 -8.98
N GLY A 201 -2.10 12.97 -10.04
CA GLY A 201 -2.10 14.26 -10.74
C GLY A 201 -1.58 15.42 -9.89
N LEU A 202 -0.64 15.15 -8.98
CA LEU A 202 -0.14 16.14 -8.02
C LEU A 202 1.33 16.50 -8.23
N ARG A 203 1.66 17.78 -8.01
CA ARG A 203 3.06 18.19 -7.79
C ARG A 203 3.51 17.68 -6.43
N TRP A 204 4.75 17.19 -6.37
CA TRP A 204 5.30 16.62 -5.15
C TRP A 204 6.69 17.19 -4.84
N THR A 205 6.95 17.41 -3.55
CA THR A 205 8.27 17.76 -3.01
C THR A 205 8.66 16.66 -2.05
N PHE A 206 9.75 15.96 -2.36
CA PHE A 206 10.29 14.91 -1.52
C PHE A 206 11.08 15.50 -0.34
N PRO A 207 11.24 14.73 0.76
CA PRO A 207 12.05 15.15 1.91
C PRO A 207 13.51 15.46 1.58
N ASP A 208 14.05 14.88 0.50
CA ASP A 208 15.40 15.14 -0.01
C ASP A 208 15.48 16.41 -0.89
N GLY A 209 14.41 17.22 -0.94
CA GLY A 209 14.34 18.48 -1.68
C GLY A 209 14.06 18.31 -3.17
N VAL A 210 13.92 17.08 -3.66
CA VAL A 210 13.60 16.84 -5.07
C VAL A 210 12.16 17.25 -5.35
N HIS A 211 11.97 18.03 -6.42
CA HIS A 211 10.65 18.44 -6.89
C HIS A 211 10.26 17.66 -8.16
N ARG A 212 9.00 17.23 -8.22
CA ARG A 212 8.40 16.56 -9.38
C ARG A 212 7.02 17.13 -9.70
N LYS A 213 6.68 17.07 -10.99
CA LYS A 213 5.34 17.38 -11.50
C LYS A 213 4.88 16.22 -12.40
N PRO A 214 3.58 15.91 -12.46
CA PRO A 214 3.05 14.93 -13.39
C PRO A 214 3.35 15.34 -14.83
N ALA A 215 3.67 14.36 -15.68
CA ALA A 215 3.70 14.53 -17.11
C ALA A 215 2.27 14.62 -17.69
N GLU A 216 2.15 15.17 -18.89
CA GLU A 216 0.86 15.16 -19.59
C GLU A 216 0.49 13.72 -19.97
N GLY A 217 -0.79 13.36 -19.88
CA GLY A 217 -1.28 12.03 -20.23
C GLY A 217 -0.96 10.91 -19.24
N THR A 218 -0.39 11.19 -18.07
CA THR A 218 -0.04 10.17 -17.06
C THR A 218 -0.97 10.15 -15.84
N TYR A 219 -2.08 10.90 -15.87
CA TYR A 219 -3.06 10.88 -14.79
C TYR A 219 -3.66 9.48 -14.61
N GLY A 220 -3.62 8.95 -13.39
CA GLY A 220 -4.05 7.59 -13.11
C GLY A 220 -3.03 6.50 -13.51
N ALA A 221 -1.83 6.86 -13.97
CA ALA A 221 -0.79 5.89 -14.32
C ALA A 221 0.20 5.63 -13.18
N VAL A 222 0.63 4.37 -13.04
CA VAL A 222 1.79 3.96 -12.23
C VAL A 222 2.56 2.83 -12.89
N ASP A 223 3.89 2.89 -12.85
CA ASP A 223 4.75 1.76 -13.19
C ASP A 223 4.95 0.81 -12.01
N CYS A 224 5.72 -0.27 -12.23
CA CYS A 224 5.94 -1.31 -11.22
C CYS A 224 6.47 -0.77 -9.88
N SER A 225 7.42 0.17 -9.92
CA SER A 225 8.03 0.77 -8.74
C SER A 225 7.25 1.99 -8.22
N GLY A 226 6.61 2.74 -9.10
CA GLY A 226 5.65 3.78 -8.78
C GLY A 226 4.45 3.24 -8.00
N PHE A 227 4.00 2.03 -8.35
CA PHE A 227 2.97 1.30 -7.62
C PHE A 227 3.39 0.97 -6.18
N LEU A 228 4.63 0.49 -5.97
CA LEU A 228 5.17 0.28 -4.63
C LEU A 228 5.20 1.58 -3.82
N ARG A 229 5.64 2.68 -4.44
CA ARG A 229 5.70 4.00 -3.78
C ARG A 229 4.32 4.59 -3.52
N LEU A 230 3.33 4.27 -4.35
CA LEU A 230 1.94 4.62 -4.11
C LEU A 230 1.39 3.86 -2.90
N VAL A 231 1.56 2.53 -2.85
CA VAL A 231 1.06 1.67 -1.76
C VAL A 231 1.80 1.93 -0.45
N TYR A 232 3.11 1.71 -0.39
CA TYR A 232 3.85 1.85 0.87
C TYR A 232 4.04 3.31 1.24
N GLY A 233 4.36 4.17 0.26
CA GLY A 233 4.73 5.55 0.52
C GLY A 233 3.54 6.46 0.73
N TYR A 234 2.87 6.83 -0.37
CA TYR A 234 1.78 7.81 -0.30
C TYR A 234 0.60 7.33 0.55
N ARG A 235 0.19 6.06 0.39
CA ARG A 235 -1.00 5.53 1.07
C ARG A 235 -0.76 5.11 2.51
N LEU A 236 0.44 4.60 2.84
CA LEU A 236 0.73 4.02 4.15
C LEU A 236 1.81 4.78 4.94
N GLY A 237 2.46 5.77 4.35
CA GLY A 237 3.38 6.67 5.06
C GLY A 237 4.82 6.17 5.18
N TYR A 238 5.25 5.22 4.35
CA TYR A 238 6.67 4.87 4.24
C TYR A 238 7.46 6.03 3.59
N PRO A 239 8.62 6.42 4.12
CA PRO A 239 9.42 7.51 3.57
C PRO A 239 9.78 7.26 2.11
N LEU A 240 9.68 8.29 1.27
CA LEU A 240 10.02 8.23 -0.14
C LEU A 240 11.18 9.18 -0.44
N LEU A 241 12.09 8.74 -1.31
CA LEU A 241 13.15 9.57 -1.89
C LEU A 241 12.75 9.98 -3.31
N GLY A 242 13.09 11.21 -3.70
CA GLY A 242 12.95 11.67 -5.08
C GLY A 242 14.14 11.31 -5.97
N SER A 243 15.26 10.92 -5.34
CA SER A 243 16.48 10.43 -5.99
C SER A 243 16.61 8.89 -5.95
N ASN A 244 17.56 8.37 -6.73
CA ASN A 244 18.03 6.99 -6.66
C ASN A 244 19.35 6.91 -5.86
N THR A 245 19.39 7.53 -4.68
CA THR A 245 20.56 7.52 -3.78
C THR A 245 20.22 6.81 -2.48
N ARG A 246 21.25 6.35 -1.76
CA ARG A 246 21.07 5.79 -0.41
C ARG A 246 20.47 6.83 0.53
N GLY A 247 19.50 6.43 1.34
CA GLY A 247 18.84 7.30 2.29
C GLY A 247 17.69 6.60 3.02
N THR A 248 17.04 7.32 3.94
CA THR A 248 15.90 6.85 4.71
C THR A 248 14.63 6.95 3.87
N GLY A 249 14.38 5.95 3.02
CA GLY A 249 13.14 5.85 2.24
C GLY A 249 13.26 4.94 1.03
N LEU A 250 12.15 4.73 0.34
CA LEU A 250 12.12 4.02 -0.94
C LEU A 250 12.63 4.95 -2.05
N PRO A 251 13.71 4.58 -2.77
CA PRO A 251 14.13 5.21 -4.02
C PRO A 251 13.08 5.06 -5.13
N ARG A 252 13.35 5.64 -6.31
CA ARG A 252 12.41 5.61 -7.44
C ARG A 252 12.46 4.31 -8.24
N SER A 253 13.65 3.80 -8.57
CA SER A 253 13.79 2.62 -9.42
C SER A 253 13.81 1.31 -8.61
N ALA A 254 13.35 0.21 -9.22
CA ALA A 254 13.42 -1.12 -8.63
C ALA A 254 14.86 -1.50 -8.23
N HIS A 255 15.83 -1.22 -9.11
CA HIS A 255 17.25 -1.41 -8.82
C HIS A 255 17.69 -0.68 -7.54
N ALA A 256 17.40 0.61 -7.44
CA ALA A 256 17.81 1.41 -6.29
C ALA A 256 17.05 1.01 -5.01
N MET A 257 15.78 0.61 -5.09
CA MET A 257 15.04 0.07 -3.95
C MET A 257 15.72 -1.15 -3.34
N TYR A 258 16.23 -2.06 -4.18
CA TYR A 258 16.96 -3.22 -3.73
C TYR A 258 18.36 -2.84 -3.20
N GLU A 259 19.20 -2.21 -4.02
CA GLU A 259 20.62 -1.95 -3.72
C GLU A 259 20.86 -0.86 -2.66
N LEU A 260 20.02 0.19 -2.65
CA LEU A 260 20.29 1.43 -1.91
C LEU A 260 19.22 1.77 -0.87
N GLY A 261 17.98 1.29 -1.05
CA GLY A 261 16.87 1.59 -0.15
C GLY A 261 17.01 0.99 1.25
N SER A 262 16.26 1.50 2.22
CA SER A 262 16.10 0.89 3.55
C SER A 262 15.44 -0.50 3.48
N GLY A 263 15.52 -1.25 4.58
CA GLY A 263 14.98 -2.60 4.71
C GLY A 263 16.03 -3.70 4.65
N VAL A 264 15.61 -4.93 4.93
CA VAL A 264 16.48 -6.10 5.04
C VAL A 264 16.30 -7.05 3.87
N PRO A 265 17.39 -7.43 3.17
CA PRO A 265 17.35 -8.50 2.19
C PRO A 265 16.90 -9.81 2.85
N ILE A 266 15.76 -10.34 2.40
CA ILE A 266 15.23 -11.63 2.83
C ILE A 266 15.77 -12.73 1.92
N ILE A 267 15.84 -12.44 0.62
CA ILE A 267 16.51 -13.25 -0.38
C ILE A 267 17.47 -12.32 -1.11
N PRO A 268 18.80 -12.45 -0.94
CA PRO A 268 19.76 -11.64 -1.66
C PRO A 268 19.85 -12.07 -3.13
N ASP A 269 20.15 -11.12 -4.02
CA ASP A 269 20.46 -11.39 -5.43
C ASP A 269 21.77 -12.18 -5.53
N GLY A 270 21.66 -13.46 -5.86
CA GLY A 270 22.78 -14.36 -6.08
C GLY A 270 23.29 -14.41 -7.53
N GLY A 271 22.81 -13.55 -8.42
CA GLY A 271 23.18 -13.59 -9.85
C GLY A 271 22.34 -14.56 -10.70
N GLY A 272 21.35 -15.23 -10.09
CA GLY A 272 20.49 -16.21 -10.74
C GLY A 272 19.12 -16.30 -10.09
N ARG A 273 18.27 -17.23 -10.58
CA ARG A 273 16.90 -17.38 -10.10
C ARG A 273 16.87 -17.74 -8.60
N ALA A 274 16.17 -16.93 -7.81
CA ALA A 274 15.88 -17.19 -6.42
C ALA A 274 14.82 -18.30 -6.23
N GLN A 275 15.02 -19.12 -5.19
CA GLN A 275 14.13 -20.25 -4.85
C GLN A 275 13.84 -20.40 -3.36
N ALA A 276 14.35 -19.50 -2.51
CA ALA A 276 14.18 -19.54 -1.06
C ALA A 276 12.80 -19.01 -0.60
N TYR A 277 11.73 -19.52 -1.21
CA TYR A 277 10.38 -18.99 -1.05
C TYR A 277 9.84 -19.09 0.39
N ASN A 278 10.36 -20.03 1.19
CA ASN A 278 10.01 -20.22 2.59
C ASN A 278 10.42 -19.06 3.51
N LEU A 279 11.28 -18.15 3.03
CA LEU A 279 11.68 -16.94 3.76
C LEU A 279 10.71 -15.77 3.57
N LEU A 280 9.89 -15.82 2.50
CA LEU A 280 8.98 -14.75 2.13
C LEU A 280 7.80 -14.65 3.10
N GLN A 281 7.36 -13.42 3.32
CA GLN A 281 6.10 -13.10 3.98
C GLN A 281 5.29 -12.16 3.09
N PRO A 282 3.94 -12.26 3.12
CA PRO A 282 3.10 -11.29 2.41
C PRO A 282 3.53 -9.85 2.74
N GLY A 283 3.53 -8.98 1.73
CA GLY A 283 4.03 -7.61 1.86
C GLY A 283 5.55 -7.45 1.67
N ASP A 284 6.30 -8.52 1.43
CA ASP A 284 7.69 -8.39 0.98
C ASP A 284 7.75 -7.81 -0.44
N LEU A 285 8.75 -6.96 -0.68
CA LEU A 285 9.10 -6.53 -2.03
C LEU A 285 9.84 -7.66 -2.74
N VAL A 286 9.41 -8.00 -3.95
CA VAL A 286 10.06 -8.99 -4.81
C VAL A 286 10.66 -8.31 -6.03
N PHE A 287 11.86 -8.72 -6.42
CA PHE A 287 12.67 -8.07 -7.45
C PHE A 287 13.05 -9.05 -8.55
N PHE A 288 13.05 -8.56 -9.77
CA PHE A 288 13.27 -9.37 -10.97
C PHE A 288 14.26 -8.70 -11.92
N ASP A 289 14.91 -9.56 -12.70
CA ASP A 289 15.75 -9.23 -13.85
C ASP A 289 15.03 -9.79 -15.09
N LEU A 290 14.25 -8.94 -15.77
CA LEU A 290 13.41 -9.31 -16.90
C LEU A 290 14.03 -8.95 -18.26
N ASP A 291 14.99 -8.03 -18.29
CA ASP A 291 15.83 -7.69 -19.43
C ASP A 291 17.18 -8.41 -19.39
N GLN A 292 17.18 -9.62 -19.95
CA GLN A 292 18.39 -10.45 -20.04
C GLN A 292 19.39 -9.96 -21.11
N GLU A 293 19.03 -8.98 -21.95
CA GLU A 293 19.88 -8.44 -23.02
C GLU A 293 20.68 -7.20 -22.56
N GLY A 294 20.10 -6.39 -21.65
CA GLY A 294 20.68 -5.14 -21.14
C GLY A 294 21.75 -5.28 -20.03
N GLY A 295 22.16 -6.51 -19.71
CA GLY A 295 22.99 -6.83 -18.55
C GLY A 295 22.16 -7.23 -17.33
N ARG A 296 22.68 -8.17 -16.53
CA ARG A 296 21.96 -8.73 -15.35
C ARG A 296 21.77 -7.68 -14.26
N GLN A 297 20.67 -6.94 -14.31
CA GLN A 297 20.31 -5.97 -13.28
C GLN A 297 18.82 -6.07 -12.96
N ILE A 298 18.48 -5.86 -11.69
CA ILE A 298 17.09 -5.74 -11.26
C ILE A 298 16.44 -4.56 -11.97
N ASP A 299 15.38 -4.81 -12.72
CA ASP A 299 14.65 -3.84 -13.54
C ASP A 299 13.15 -3.80 -13.23
N PHE A 300 12.66 -4.77 -12.45
CA PHE A 300 11.24 -4.92 -12.16
C PHE A 300 11.01 -5.29 -10.69
N ALA A 301 9.89 -4.86 -10.13
CA ALA A 301 9.54 -5.15 -8.74
C ALA A 301 8.04 -5.37 -8.55
N GLY A 302 7.66 -5.99 -7.44
CA GLY A 302 6.27 -6.23 -7.04
C GLY A 302 6.12 -6.49 -5.55
N ILE A 303 4.89 -6.77 -5.12
CA ILE A 303 4.54 -7.11 -3.74
C ILE A 303 4.18 -8.59 -3.68
N TYR A 304 4.81 -9.35 -2.79
CA TYR A 304 4.45 -10.74 -2.57
C TYR A 304 3.12 -10.83 -1.80
N LEU A 305 2.18 -11.64 -2.31
CA LEU A 305 0.83 -11.76 -1.74
C LEU A 305 0.69 -12.99 -0.83
N GLY A 306 1.50 -14.03 -1.06
CA GLY A 306 1.35 -15.34 -0.41
C GLY A 306 1.11 -16.46 -1.42
N MET A 307 0.56 -17.55 -0.93
CA MET A 307 0.16 -18.70 -1.74
C MET A 307 -1.21 -18.45 -2.35
N ASP A 308 -1.39 -18.81 -3.62
CA ASP A 308 -2.69 -18.83 -4.25
C ASP A 308 -3.42 -20.18 -4.08
N SER A 309 -4.66 -20.25 -4.58
CA SER A 309 -5.49 -21.46 -4.60
C SER A 309 -4.92 -22.61 -5.43
N GLY A 310 -3.88 -22.37 -6.24
CA GLY A 310 -3.11 -23.39 -6.96
C GLY A 310 -1.85 -23.83 -6.23
N HIS A 311 -1.63 -23.37 -4.98
CA HIS A 311 -0.40 -23.57 -4.21
C HIS A 311 0.86 -23.01 -4.90
N HIS A 312 0.74 -21.86 -5.56
CA HIS A 312 1.86 -21.14 -6.13
C HIS A 312 2.14 -19.81 -5.41
N HIS A 313 3.41 -19.42 -5.40
CA HIS A 313 3.87 -18.16 -4.82
C HIS A 313 3.48 -16.99 -5.71
N ARG A 314 2.45 -16.24 -5.32
CA ARG A 314 1.86 -15.16 -6.13
C ARG A 314 2.33 -13.78 -5.69
N PHE A 315 2.52 -12.91 -6.68
CA PHE A 315 2.85 -11.50 -6.46
C PHE A 315 1.96 -10.60 -7.30
N ILE A 316 1.97 -9.31 -7.00
CA ILE A 316 1.28 -8.26 -7.76
C ILE A 316 2.27 -7.18 -8.17
N SER A 317 2.09 -6.64 -9.36
CA SER A 317 2.84 -5.49 -9.84
C SER A 317 2.06 -4.75 -10.93
N SER A 318 2.40 -3.49 -11.19
CA SER A 318 1.91 -2.76 -12.36
C SER A 318 2.64 -3.22 -13.61
N ARG A 319 1.87 -3.61 -14.64
CA ARG A 319 2.38 -4.22 -15.87
C ARG A 319 1.73 -3.60 -17.09
N SER A 320 2.54 -3.26 -18.09
CA SER A 320 2.04 -2.76 -19.38
C SER A 320 1.09 -3.75 -20.06
N ALA A 321 1.37 -5.04 -19.96
CA ALA A 321 0.53 -6.06 -20.61
C ALA A 321 -0.90 -6.09 -20.05
N ALA A 322 -1.12 -5.83 -18.77
CA ALA A 322 -2.45 -5.80 -18.16
C ALA A 322 -3.05 -4.39 -18.04
N ASP A 323 -2.30 -3.40 -18.53
CA ASP A 323 -2.49 -1.98 -18.32
C ASP A 323 -2.75 -1.58 -16.86
N GLY A 324 -1.85 -1.96 -15.95
CA GLY A 324 -1.97 -1.57 -14.55
C GLY A 324 -1.52 -2.64 -13.55
N PRO A 325 -1.76 -2.41 -12.24
CA PRO A 325 -1.58 -3.39 -11.17
C PRO A 325 -2.41 -4.65 -11.39
N THR A 326 -1.78 -5.81 -11.27
CA THR A 326 -2.42 -7.10 -11.46
C THR A 326 -1.60 -8.21 -10.79
N PHE A 327 -2.28 -9.17 -10.18
CA PHE A 327 -1.70 -10.44 -9.75
C PHE A 327 -2.07 -11.60 -10.66
N GLY A 328 -2.80 -11.36 -11.75
CA GLY A 328 -3.24 -12.40 -12.66
C GLY A 328 -2.20 -12.84 -13.68
N ASP A 329 -2.65 -13.61 -14.67
CA ASP A 329 -1.75 -14.37 -15.55
C ASP A 329 -1.64 -13.78 -16.97
N PHE A 330 -2.38 -12.71 -17.26
CA PHE A 330 -2.31 -11.99 -18.52
C PHE A 330 -0.96 -11.30 -18.70
N GLY A 331 -0.31 -11.48 -19.85
CA GLY A 331 1.05 -11.00 -20.09
C GLY A 331 2.16 -11.80 -19.39
N GLY A 332 1.81 -12.91 -18.73
CA GLY A 332 2.70 -13.78 -17.99
C GLY A 332 2.16 -14.06 -16.58
N ALA A 333 2.20 -15.30 -16.13
CA ALA A 333 1.75 -15.68 -14.79
C ALA A 333 2.53 -14.91 -13.70
N SER A 334 1.83 -14.20 -12.80
CA SER A 334 2.44 -13.51 -11.65
C SER A 334 2.86 -14.49 -10.55
N LEU A 335 3.69 -15.46 -10.92
CA LEU A 335 4.17 -16.55 -10.09
C LEU A 335 5.69 -16.50 -9.96
N LEU A 336 6.19 -16.73 -8.75
CA LEU A 336 7.63 -16.82 -8.48
C LEU A 336 8.21 -18.22 -8.79
N ASP A 337 7.36 -19.23 -8.87
CA ASP A 337 7.72 -20.65 -8.94
C ASP A 337 7.20 -21.39 -10.20
N GLY A 338 6.27 -20.81 -10.96
CA GLY A 338 5.60 -21.44 -12.10
C GLY A 338 6.38 -21.57 -13.42
N GLY A 339 7.68 -21.29 -13.46
CA GLY A 339 8.54 -21.47 -14.65
C GLY A 339 8.32 -20.50 -15.82
N GLY A 340 7.35 -19.59 -15.72
CA GLY A 340 7.12 -18.49 -16.66
C GLY A 340 8.16 -17.36 -16.58
N ARG A 341 7.91 -16.27 -17.32
CA ARG A 341 8.82 -15.11 -17.41
C ARG A 341 9.25 -14.59 -16.04
N PHE A 342 8.28 -14.29 -15.16
CA PHE A 342 8.56 -13.74 -13.84
C PHE A 342 9.25 -14.75 -12.92
N SER A 343 8.83 -16.02 -12.96
CA SER A 343 9.50 -17.08 -12.19
C SER A 343 10.96 -17.25 -12.59
N LYS A 344 11.28 -17.18 -13.88
CA LYS A 344 12.66 -17.22 -14.38
C LYS A 344 13.47 -15.98 -14.00
N GLY A 345 12.83 -14.82 -14.01
CA GLY A 345 13.45 -13.54 -13.69
C GLY A 345 13.52 -13.21 -12.20
N PHE A 346 12.92 -13.98 -11.28
CA PHE A 346 12.92 -13.67 -9.85
C PHE A 346 14.33 -13.78 -9.25
N ARG A 347 14.84 -12.68 -8.67
CA ARG A 347 16.24 -12.58 -8.20
C ARG A 347 16.37 -12.42 -6.69
N ALA A 348 15.52 -11.58 -6.10
CA ALA A 348 15.70 -11.13 -4.74
C ALA A 348 14.38 -10.72 -4.09
N ALA A 349 14.40 -10.64 -2.76
CA ALA A 349 13.30 -10.11 -1.97
C ALA A 349 13.82 -9.30 -0.79
N LYS A 350 13.08 -8.25 -0.42
CA LYS A 350 13.42 -7.32 0.66
C LYS A 350 12.20 -7.02 1.50
N ARG A 351 12.38 -6.99 2.82
CA ARG A 351 11.37 -6.57 3.78
C ARG A 351 11.72 -5.17 4.27
N ILE A 352 10.85 -4.21 4.04
CA ILE A 352 11.10 -2.77 4.27
C ILE A 352 10.56 -2.30 5.59
#